data_AF-A0A925IG79-F1
#
_entry.id   AF-A0A925IG79-F1
#
_cell.length_a   1.000
_cell.length_b   1.000
_cell.length_c   1.000
_cell.angle_alpha   90.00
_cell.angle_beta   90.00
_cell.angle_gamma   90.00
#
_symmetry.space_group_name_H-M   'P 1'
#
loop_
_entity.id
_entity.type
_entity.pdbx_description
1 polymer ?
#
loop_
_entity_poly.entity_id
_entity_poly.type
_entity_poly.pdbx_seq_one_letter_code
_entity_poly.pdbx_strand_id
1 'polypeptide(L)'
;MSVPTINIPVKHLLKLGLKNTESIHYQSTPEELVQDTIRIGEGLLNDTGALVIRTGEFTGRSPRDKFTVKDETTADTVHWNEFNIPIEPGYFDIIFKKVTAYLDKIPEIWVRDCYACADPRYRLNIRVVNEKPWNNLFAHNMFLRPTEEELENFTPDWQILSAPGLKLDPKECGTRQHNAAVISFKHKMILLAGTGYTGETKKGIFSVLNFILPHEKNVLSMHCSANMGEDGDTAIFFGLSGTGKTTLSADPNR
;
A
#
# COMPACT_ATOMS: atom_id res chain seq x y z
N MET A 1 -22.15 -16.87 -21.11
CA MET A 1 -20.98 -16.40 -20.35
C MET A 1 -21.48 -16.06 -18.97
N SER A 2 -21.11 -16.83 -17.95
CA SER A 2 -21.39 -16.50 -16.56
C SER A 2 -20.73 -15.17 -16.24
N VAL A 3 -21.48 -14.21 -15.71
CA VAL A 3 -20.90 -12.98 -15.15
C VAL A 3 -19.95 -13.41 -14.03
N PRO A 4 -18.63 -13.18 -14.12
CA PRO A 4 -17.71 -13.57 -13.06
C PRO A 4 -18.13 -12.81 -11.81
N THR A 5 -18.62 -13.53 -10.80
CA THR A 5 -19.00 -12.92 -9.54
C THR A 5 -17.72 -12.86 -8.72
N ILE A 6 -17.08 -11.69 -8.74
CA ILE A 6 -15.88 -11.44 -7.93
C ILE A 6 -16.24 -11.67 -6.46
N ASN A 7 -15.69 -12.74 -5.87
CA ASN A 7 -16.04 -13.15 -4.51
C ASN A 7 -15.26 -12.34 -3.47
N ILE A 8 -15.98 -11.73 -2.54
CA ILE A 8 -15.38 -11.03 -1.41
C ILE A 8 -14.58 -12.03 -0.56
N PRO A 9 -13.32 -11.73 -0.17
CA PRO A 9 -12.47 -12.65 0.59
C PRO A 9 -12.82 -12.72 2.09
N VAL A 10 -14.10 -12.90 2.42
CA VAL A 10 -14.66 -12.84 3.78
C VAL A 10 -13.89 -13.71 4.77
N LYS A 11 -13.58 -14.96 4.42
CA LYS A 11 -12.84 -15.88 5.30
C LYS A 11 -11.47 -15.33 5.70
N HIS A 12 -10.79 -14.62 4.80
CA HIS A 12 -9.49 -14.03 5.08
C HIS A 12 -9.62 -12.76 5.93
N LEU A 13 -10.61 -11.91 5.64
CA LEU A 13 -10.88 -10.71 6.43
C LEU A 13 -11.28 -11.05 7.89
N LEU A 14 -12.08 -12.10 8.09
CA LEU A 14 -12.39 -12.63 9.42
C LEU A 14 -11.14 -13.08 10.18
N LYS A 15 -10.18 -13.72 9.50
CA LYS A 15 -8.89 -14.12 10.10
C LYS A 15 -8.02 -12.92 10.48
N LEU A 16 -8.18 -11.77 9.80
CA LEU A 16 -7.54 -10.51 10.19
C LEU A 16 -8.20 -9.84 11.38
N GLY A 17 -9.35 -10.34 11.84
CA GLY A 17 -10.12 -9.75 12.94
C GLY A 17 -11.16 -8.73 12.48
N LEU A 18 -11.44 -8.64 11.17
CA LEU A 18 -12.51 -7.82 10.61
C LEU A 18 -13.79 -8.66 10.54
N LYS A 19 -14.62 -8.54 11.58
CA LYS A 19 -15.86 -9.29 11.80
C LYS A 19 -17.06 -8.61 11.16
N ASN A 20 -17.06 -7.29 11.06
CA ASN A 20 -18.07 -6.55 10.33
C ASN A 20 -17.87 -6.72 8.82
N THR A 21 -18.66 -7.61 8.21
CA THR A 21 -18.57 -7.93 6.78
C THR A 21 -19.74 -7.40 5.97
N GLU A 22 -20.65 -6.63 6.58
CA GLU A 22 -21.90 -6.19 5.94
C GLU A 22 -21.67 -5.07 4.91
N SER A 23 -20.54 -4.36 4.98
CA SER A 23 -20.26 -3.19 4.13
C SER A 23 -18.81 -3.16 3.69
N ILE A 24 -18.44 -4.22 2.95
CA ILE A 24 -17.14 -4.36 2.29
C ILE A 24 -17.30 -4.02 0.81
N HIS A 25 -16.59 -2.99 0.37
CA HIS A 25 -16.47 -2.60 -1.02
C HIS A 25 -15.24 -3.26 -1.63
N TYR A 26 -15.44 -4.42 -2.28
CA TYR A 26 -14.35 -5.21 -2.85
C TYR A 26 -14.17 -4.95 -4.34
N GLN A 27 -12.95 -4.61 -4.74
CA GLN A 27 -12.57 -4.36 -6.14
C GLN A 27 -13.37 -3.26 -6.86
N SER A 28 -14.01 -2.33 -6.13
CA SER A 28 -14.82 -1.24 -6.69
C SER A 28 -14.17 -0.53 -7.87
N THR A 29 -14.96 -0.10 -8.84
CA THR A 29 -14.43 0.58 -10.02
C THR A 29 -13.87 1.97 -9.65
N PRO A 30 -12.99 2.56 -10.49
CA PRO A 30 -12.57 3.93 -10.31
C PRO A 30 -13.73 4.91 -10.16
N GLU A 31 -14.80 4.72 -10.92
CA GLU A 31 -16.01 5.55 -10.88
C GLU A 31 -16.72 5.43 -9.53
N GLU A 32 -16.93 4.21 -9.03
CA GLU A 32 -17.52 3.97 -7.72
C GLU A 32 -16.69 4.61 -6.60
N LEU A 33 -15.36 4.45 -6.64
CA LEU A 33 -14.47 5.03 -5.64
C LEU A 33 -14.45 6.57 -5.66
N VAL A 34 -14.56 7.17 -6.84
CA VAL A 34 -14.72 8.62 -6.98
C VAL A 34 -16.05 9.07 -6.39
N GLN A 35 -17.15 8.39 -6.72
CA GLN A 35 -18.46 8.72 -6.17
C GLN A 35 -18.52 8.54 -4.65
N ASP A 36 -17.96 7.45 -4.12
CA ASP A 36 -17.86 7.20 -2.69
C ASP A 36 -17.05 8.30 -1.99
N THR A 37 -15.93 8.72 -2.58
CA THR A 37 -15.11 9.81 -2.01
C THR A 37 -15.90 11.12 -1.91
N ILE A 38 -16.69 11.45 -2.93
CA ILE A 38 -17.55 12.64 -2.94
C ILE A 38 -18.71 12.47 -1.96
N ARG A 39 -19.34 11.28 -1.92
CA ARG A 39 -20.46 10.92 -1.02
C ARG A 39 -20.09 11.11 0.44
N ILE A 40 -18.89 10.71 0.84
CA ILE A 40 -18.40 10.87 2.22
C ILE A 40 -17.80 12.25 2.50
N GLY A 41 -17.82 13.17 1.53
CA GLY A 41 -17.35 14.54 1.67
C GLY A 41 -15.83 14.70 1.74
N GLU A 42 -15.05 13.72 1.26
CA GLU A 42 -13.58 13.73 1.34
C GLU A 42 -12.88 14.11 0.03
N GLY A 43 -13.64 14.45 -1.00
CA GLY A 43 -13.09 14.97 -2.23
C GLY A 43 -14.13 15.64 -3.12
N LEU A 44 -13.63 16.26 -4.18
CA LEU A 44 -14.41 16.93 -5.21
C LEU A 44 -13.73 16.73 -6.56
N LEU A 45 -14.47 16.96 -7.65
CA LEU A 45 -13.87 16.98 -8.98
C LEU A 45 -13.39 18.40 -9.30
N ASN A 46 -12.21 18.51 -9.92
CA ASN A 46 -11.79 19.76 -10.56
C ASN A 46 -12.49 19.94 -11.93
N ASP A 47 -12.11 21.00 -12.63
CA ASP A 47 -12.60 21.36 -13.97
C ASP A 47 -12.29 20.32 -15.06
N THR A 48 -11.29 19.47 -14.86
CA THR A 48 -10.94 18.37 -15.78
C THR A 48 -11.56 17.02 -15.41
N GLY A 49 -12.35 16.97 -14.33
CA GLY A 49 -12.96 15.73 -13.82
C GLY A 49 -12.01 14.86 -12.99
N ALA A 50 -10.83 15.35 -12.63
CA ALA A 50 -9.93 14.67 -11.72
C ALA A 50 -10.38 14.83 -10.25
N LEU A 51 -10.33 13.73 -9.50
CA LEU A 51 -10.63 13.73 -8.07
C LEU A 51 -9.53 14.46 -7.28
N VAL A 52 -9.93 15.50 -6.55
CA VAL A 52 -9.10 16.27 -5.63
C VAL A 52 -9.45 15.87 -4.20
N ILE A 53 -8.44 15.48 -3.43
CA ILE A 53 -8.57 15.07 -2.03
C ILE A 53 -7.66 15.89 -1.12
N ARG A 54 -7.88 15.79 0.19
CA ARG A 54 -6.96 16.30 1.22
C ARG A 54 -6.48 15.16 2.09
N THR A 55 -5.17 15.00 2.22
CA THR A 55 -4.55 13.91 2.99
C THR A 55 -4.46 14.18 4.49
N GLY A 56 -5.09 15.27 4.96
CA GLY A 56 -5.06 15.71 6.35
C GLY A 56 -3.76 16.42 6.74
N GLU A 57 -3.32 16.20 7.97
CA GLU A 57 -2.11 16.81 8.57
C GLU A 57 -0.84 16.48 7.78
N PHE A 58 -0.75 15.25 7.25
CA PHE A 58 0.43 14.76 6.55
C PHE A 58 0.25 14.91 5.04
N THR A 59 0.92 15.91 4.46
CA THR A 59 0.92 16.20 3.01
C THR A 59 2.11 15.59 2.26
N GLY A 60 2.96 14.87 2.99
CA GLY A 60 4.15 14.21 2.49
C GLY A 60 4.51 12.99 3.34
N ARG A 61 5.62 12.34 2.98
CA ARG A 61 6.14 11.23 3.78
C ARG A 61 6.52 11.69 5.17
N SER A 62 6.43 10.77 6.12
CA SER A 62 6.96 10.95 7.48
C SER A 62 8.08 9.95 7.77
N PRO A 63 9.31 10.16 7.25
CA PRO A 63 10.39 9.17 7.35
C PRO A 63 10.70 8.73 8.79
N ARG A 64 10.56 9.64 9.76
CA ARG A 64 10.79 9.36 11.19
C ARG A 64 9.67 8.56 11.87
N ASP A 65 8.57 8.33 11.18
CA ASP A 65 7.43 7.53 11.65
C ASP A 65 7.26 6.23 10.84
N LYS A 66 8.26 5.91 10.00
CA LYS A 66 8.36 4.62 9.32
C LYS A 66 9.21 3.69 10.17
N PHE A 67 8.62 2.56 10.55
CA PHE A 67 9.26 1.54 11.37
C PHE A 67 9.33 0.21 10.62
N THR A 68 10.39 -0.56 10.89
CA THR A 68 10.51 -1.96 10.47
C THR A 68 10.61 -2.81 11.72
N VAL A 69 9.76 -3.83 11.83
CA VAL A 69 9.79 -4.76 12.96
C VAL A 69 11.15 -5.44 12.97
N LYS A 70 11.83 -5.39 14.12
CA LYS A 70 13.11 -6.07 14.34
C LYS A 70 12.86 -7.43 14.98
N ASP A 71 12.79 -8.44 14.14
CA ASP A 71 12.54 -9.84 14.47
C ASP A 71 13.65 -10.74 13.91
N GLU A 72 13.52 -12.06 14.04
CA GLU A 72 14.50 -13.03 13.55
C GLU A 72 14.76 -12.93 12.03
N THR A 73 13.81 -12.43 11.25
CA THR A 73 13.94 -12.27 9.79
C THR A 73 14.80 -11.07 9.44
N THR A 74 14.72 -10.02 10.25
CA THR A 74 15.22 -8.67 9.93
C THR A 74 16.41 -8.23 10.76
N ALA A 75 16.62 -8.83 11.95
CA ALA A 75 17.60 -8.39 12.94
C ALA A 75 19.01 -8.19 12.36
N ASP A 76 19.45 -9.12 11.51
CA ASP A 76 20.78 -9.13 10.90
C ASP A 76 20.77 -8.87 9.38
N THR A 77 19.59 -8.74 8.77
CA THR A 77 19.43 -8.57 7.31
C THR A 77 19.07 -7.15 6.91
N VAL A 78 18.44 -6.38 7.80
CA VAL A 78 18.12 -4.97 7.58
C VAL A 78 19.29 -4.09 8.01
N HIS A 79 19.68 -3.16 7.15
CA HIS A 79 20.63 -2.11 7.51
C HIS A 79 19.95 -1.05 8.39
N TRP A 80 20.01 -1.23 9.71
CA TRP A 80 19.45 -0.31 10.70
C TRP A 80 20.17 1.04 10.70
N ASN A 81 19.42 2.14 10.58
CA ASN A 81 19.93 3.51 10.54
C ASN A 81 18.82 4.53 10.84
N GLU A 82 19.05 5.82 10.59
CA GLU A 82 18.06 6.89 10.81
C GLU A 82 16.79 6.81 9.95
N PHE A 83 16.77 5.97 8.91
CA PHE A 83 15.62 5.74 8.02
C PHE A 83 14.96 4.37 8.22
N ASN A 84 15.75 3.34 8.53
CA ASN A 84 15.27 2.01 8.89
C ASN A 84 15.20 1.92 10.41
N ILE A 85 14.15 2.51 10.97
CA ILE A 85 13.97 2.61 12.42
C ILE A 85 13.41 1.28 12.94
N PRO A 86 14.08 0.60 13.88
CA PRO A 86 13.56 -0.64 14.44
C PRO A 86 12.35 -0.38 15.34
N ILE A 87 11.41 -1.31 15.36
CA ILE A 87 10.37 -1.40 16.38
C ILE A 87 10.29 -2.85 16.89
N GLU A 88 10.04 -3.03 18.18
CA GLU A 88 9.95 -4.37 18.76
C GLU A 88 8.69 -5.12 18.25
N PRO A 89 8.74 -6.45 18.11
CA PRO A 89 7.60 -7.24 17.64
C PRO A 89 6.33 -7.05 18.48
N GLY A 90 6.46 -6.89 19.80
CA GLY A 90 5.30 -6.69 20.69
C GLY A 90 4.51 -5.42 20.36
N TYR A 91 5.17 -4.35 19.91
CA TYR A 91 4.48 -3.13 19.49
C TYR A 91 3.73 -3.32 18.17
N PHE A 92 4.25 -4.14 17.24
CA PHE A 92 3.51 -4.50 16.03
C PHE A 92 2.18 -5.18 16.38
N ASP A 93 2.19 -6.12 17.32
CA ASP A 93 0.96 -6.82 17.73
C ASP A 93 -0.07 -5.85 18.36
N ILE A 94 0.40 -4.88 19.14
CA ILE A 94 -0.45 -3.83 19.73
C ILE A 94 -1.06 -2.97 18.62
N ILE A 95 -0.25 -2.48 17.69
CA ILE A 95 -0.71 -1.62 16.59
C ILE A 95 -1.66 -2.41 15.68
N PHE A 96 -1.35 -3.67 15.35
CA PHE A 96 -2.21 -4.55 14.57
C PHE A 96 -3.60 -4.67 15.20
N LYS A 97 -3.68 -4.96 16.51
CA LYS A 97 -4.95 -5.04 17.24
C LYS A 97 -5.71 -3.72 17.22
N LYS A 98 -5.03 -2.58 17.36
CA LYS A 98 -5.68 -1.25 17.32
C LYS A 98 -6.21 -0.93 15.92
N VAL A 99 -5.43 -1.20 14.87
CA VAL A 99 -5.84 -0.97 13.47
C VAL A 99 -7.03 -1.86 13.11
N THR A 100 -6.98 -3.15 13.41
CA THR A 100 -8.08 -4.07 13.10
C THR A 100 -9.34 -3.75 13.90
N ALA A 101 -9.22 -3.48 15.20
CA ALA A 101 -10.36 -3.08 16.03
C ALA A 101 -10.97 -1.73 15.61
N TYR A 102 -10.18 -0.82 15.04
CA TYR A 102 -10.68 0.43 14.46
C TYR A 102 -11.43 0.16 13.16
N LEU A 103 -10.80 -0.56 12.21
CA LEU A 103 -11.38 -0.90 10.92
C LEU A 103 -12.65 -1.77 11.05
N ASP A 104 -12.77 -2.58 12.11
CA ASP A 104 -13.95 -3.40 12.40
C ASP A 104 -15.17 -2.56 12.88
N LYS A 105 -14.92 -1.38 13.44
CA LYS A 105 -15.96 -0.51 14.03
C LYS A 105 -16.50 0.54 13.08
N ILE A 106 -15.77 0.85 12.01
CA ILE A 106 -16.21 1.83 11.01
C ILE A 106 -17.27 1.22 10.09
N PRO A 107 -18.17 2.03 9.53
CA PRO A 107 -19.32 1.51 8.80
C PRO A 107 -18.96 0.84 7.48
N GLU A 108 -17.91 1.30 6.80
CA GLU A 108 -17.55 0.83 5.45
C GLU A 108 -16.03 0.68 5.33
N ILE A 109 -15.58 -0.36 4.63
CA ILE A 109 -14.17 -0.54 4.25
C ILE A 109 -14.05 -0.88 2.77
N TRP A 110 -12.93 -0.47 2.17
CA TRP A 110 -12.59 -0.77 0.78
C TRP A 110 -11.43 -1.76 0.73
N VAL A 111 -11.61 -2.82 -0.05
CA VAL A 111 -10.65 -3.90 -0.20
C VAL A 111 -10.24 -4.01 -1.66
N ARG A 112 -8.94 -3.99 -1.92
CA ARG A 112 -8.38 -4.16 -3.26
C ARG A 112 -7.29 -5.19 -3.29
N ASP A 113 -7.44 -6.12 -4.23
CA ASP A 113 -6.42 -7.06 -4.61
C ASP A 113 -5.72 -6.55 -5.87
N CYS A 114 -4.40 -6.41 -5.76
CA CYS A 114 -3.52 -5.93 -6.81
C CYS A 114 -2.18 -6.67 -6.74
N TYR A 115 -1.27 -6.39 -7.66
CA TYR A 115 0.09 -6.92 -7.56
C TYR A 115 1.14 -5.90 -7.93
N ALA A 116 2.34 -6.11 -7.40
CA ALA A 116 3.56 -5.43 -7.83
C ALA A 116 4.47 -6.39 -8.58
N CYS A 117 5.39 -5.84 -9.37
CA CYS A 117 6.24 -6.53 -10.34
C CYS A 117 5.45 -7.13 -11.52
N ALA A 118 5.73 -6.64 -12.73
CA ALA A 118 5.07 -7.08 -13.95
C ALA A 118 5.51 -8.47 -14.43
N ASP A 119 6.73 -8.88 -14.12
CA ASP A 119 7.23 -10.23 -14.43
C ASP A 119 6.61 -11.25 -13.45
N PRO A 120 5.88 -12.28 -13.94
CA PRO A 120 5.24 -13.28 -13.10
C PRO A 120 6.18 -13.99 -12.11
N ARG A 121 7.47 -14.12 -12.42
CA ARG A 121 8.48 -14.74 -11.53
C ARG A 121 8.69 -13.94 -10.25
N TYR A 122 8.48 -12.64 -10.32
CA TYR A 122 8.74 -11.71 -9.22
C TYR A 122 7.47 -11.07 -8.68
N ARG A 123 6.32 -11.38 -9.27
CA ARG A 123 4.99 -10.92 -8.86
C ARG A 123 4.82 -11.03 -7.34
N LEU A 124 4.27 -9.97 -6.77
CA LEU A 124 3.92 -9.88 -5.36
C LEU A 124 2.42 -9.56 -5.28
N ASN A 125 1.61 -10.52 -4.86
CA ASN A 125 0.19 -10.31 -4.67
C ASN A 125 -0.05 -9.49 -3.40
N ILE A 126 -0.82 -8.41 -3.50
CA ILE A 126 -1.04 -7.44 -2.43
C ILE A 126 -2.53 -7.30 -2.20
N ARG A 127 -2.96 -7.44 -0.94
CA ARG A 127 -4.30 -7.05 -0.49
C ARG A 127 -4.24 -5.76 0.31
N VAL A 128 -4.93 -4.73 -0.17
CA VAL A 128 -5.05 -3.43 0.50
C VAL A 128 -6.44 -3.33 1.14
N VAL A 129 -6.48 -3.25 2.46
CA VAL A 129 -7.70 -2.97 3.23
C VAL A 129 -7.58 -1.60 3.85
N ASN A 130 -8.58 -0.75 3.62
CA ASN A 130 -8.49 0.64 4.04
C ASN A 130 -9.88 1.24 4.29
N GLU A 131 -9.92 2.31 5.07
CA GLU A 131 -11.17 3.03 5.40
C GLU A 131 -11.56 4.12 4.38
N LYS A 132 -10.74 4.40 3.35
CA LYS A 132 -10.89 5.58 2.48
C LYS A 132 -10.97 5.22 0.99
N PRO A 133 -12.08 5.47 0.27
CA PRO A 133 -12.22 5.11 -1.13
C PRO A 133 -11.12 5.69 -2.04
N TRP A 134 -10.69 6.93 -1.81
CA TRP A 134 -9.60 7.55 -2.56
C TRP A 134 -8.23 6.87 -2.34
N ASN A 135 -8.00 6.24 -1.20
CA ASN A 135 -6.77 5.46 -0.96
C ASN A 135 -6.83 4.13 -1.72
N ASN A 136 -8.01 3.53 -1.81
CA ASN A 136 -8.24 2.36 -2.66
C ASN A 136 -8.07 2.69 -4.15
N LEU A 137 -8.51 3.88 -4.59
CA LEU A 137 -8.31 4.39 -5.95
C LEU A 137 -6.83 4.63 -6.24
N PHE A 138 -6.10 5.16 -5.25
CA PHE A 138 -4.65 5.28 -5.36
C PHE A 138 -3.98 3.91 -5.57
N ALA A 139 -4.39 2.88 -4.81
CA ALA A 139 -3.87 1.52 -5.02
C ALA A 139 -4.21 0.98 -6.42
N HIS A 140 -5.41 1.25 -6.94
CA HIS A 140 -5.83 0.89 -8.31
C HIS A 140 -4.95 1.54 -9.39
N ASN A 141 -4.55 2.79 -9.18
CA ASN A 141 -3.73 3.55 -10.13
C ASN A 141 -2.25 3.19 -10.04
N MET A 142 -1.77 2.85 -8.84
CA MET A 142 -0.34 2.65 -8.59
C MET A 142 0.15 1.23 -8.81
N PHE A 143 -0.69 0.23 -8.57
CA PHE A 143 -0.33 -1.18 -8.69
C PHE A 143 -0.98 -1.83 -9.92
N LEU A 144 -0.47 -3.00 -10.30
CA LEU A 144 -1.00 -3.75 -11.44
C LEU A 144 -2.30 -4.44 -11.05
N ARG A 145 -3.21 -4.52 -12.03
CA ARG A 145 -4.59 -4.97 -11.85
C ARG A 145 -4.69 -6.45 -12.24
N PRO A 146 -5.18 -7.32 -11.34
CA PRO A 146 -5.47 -8.70 -11.69
C PRO A 146 -6.62 -8.77 -12.68
N THR A 147 -6.63 -9.81 -13.52
CA THR A 147 -7.82 -10.16 -14.30
C THR A 147 -8.88 -10.75 -13.37
N GLU A 148 -10.13 -10.83 -13.84
CA GLU A 148 -11.20 -11.48 -13.06
C GLU A 148 -10.89 -12.94 -12.72
N GLU A 149 -10.28 -13.68 -13.66
CA GLU A 149 -9.83 -15.06 -13.45
C GLU A 149 -8.75 -15.16 -12.35
N GLU A 150 -7.80 -14.23 -12.34
CA GLU A 150 -6.77 -14.17 -11.29
C GLU A 150 -7.37 -13.84 -9.91
N LEU A 151 -8.52 -13.16 -9.86
CA LEU A 151 -9.20 -12.82 -8.61
C LEU A 151 -9.91 -14.03 -7.98
N GLU A 152 -10.35 -15.00 -8.77
CA GLU A 152 -11.09 -16.18 -8.26
C GLU A 152 -10.27 -16.98 -7.23
N ASN A 153 -8.95 -17.05 -7.42
CA ASN A 153 -8.02 -17.78 -6.56
C ASN A 153 -6.96 -16.88 -5.92
N PHE A 154 -7.26 -15.58 -5.77
CA PHE A 154 -6.29 -14.62 -5.28
C PHE A 154 -5.88 -14.89 -3.82
N THR A 155 -4.57 -15.13 -3.64
CA THR A 155 -3.96 -15.25 -2.32
C THR A 155 -2.92 -14.13 -2.16
N PRO A 156 -3.09 -13.22 -1.18
CA PRO A 156 -2.13 -12.15 -0.98
C PRO A 156 -0.83 -12.69 -0.38
N ASP A 157 0.30 -12.33 -1.00
CA ASP A 157 1.62 -12.49 -0.40
C ASP A 157 1.84 -11.44 0.69
N TRP A 158 1.37 -10.23 0.45
CA TRP A 158 1.48 -9.08 1.34
C TRP A 158 0.14 -8.40 1.58
N GLN A 159 0.03 -7.78 2.73
CA GLN A 159 -1.20 -7.09 3.14
C GLN A 159 -0.90 -5.69 3.64
N ILE A 160 -1.79 -4.76 3.35
CA ILE A 160 -1.72 -3.38 3.84
C ILE A 160 -3.02 -3.08 4.56
N LEU A 161 -2.95 -2.70 5.83
CA LEU A 161 -4.08 -2.17 6.58
C LEU A 161 -3.87 -0.67 6.78
N SER A 162 -4.77 0.14 6.22
CA SER A 162 -4.64 1.61 6.24
C SER A 162 -5.81 2.28 6.94
N ALA A 163 -5.51 2.89 8.07
CA ALA A 163 -6.45 3.61 8.93
C ALA A 163 -5.95 5.05 9.22
N PRO A 164 -5.94 5.97 8.21
CA PRO A 164 -5.58 7.38 8.40
C PRO A 164 -6.30 8.10 9.56
N GLY A 165 -7.52 7.73 9.90
CA GLY A 165 -8.31 8.29 10.99
C GLY A 165 -7.93 7.77 12.38
N LEU A 166 -7.19 6.66 12.47
CA LEU A 166 -6.71 6.11 13.73
C LEU A 166 -5.48 6.87 14.23
N LYS A 167 -5.62 7.61 15.33
CA LYS A 167 -4.50 8.21 16.06
C LYS A 167 -3.98 7.23 17.11
N LEU A 168 -2.73 6.84 17.00
CA LEU A 168 -2.06 5.96 17.96
C LEU A 168 -1.63 6.73 19.21
N ASP A 169 -1.66 6.07 20.37
CA ASP A 169 -0.97 6.56 21.56
C ASP A 169 0.53 6.19 21.44
N PRO A 170 1.45 7.18 21.39
CA PRO A 170 2.87 6.91 21.19
C PRO A 170 3.51 6.03 22.27
N LYS A 171 3.08 6.19 23.54
CA LYS A 171 3.61 5.44 24.67
C LYS A 171 3.17 3.98 24.61
N GLU A 172 1.90 3.73 24.29
CA GLU A 172 1.38 2.36 24.18
C GLU A 172 1.91 1.63 22.94
N CYS A 173 2.11 2.36 21.84
CA CYS A 173 2.44 1.77 20.54
C CYS A 173 3.94 1.77 20.24
N GLY A 174 4.78 2.34 21.10
CA GLY A 174 6.22 2.45 20.84
C GLY A 174 6.54 3.30 19.61
N THR A 175 5.66 4.25 19.27
CA THR A 175 5.83 5.15 18.12
C THR A 175 6.32 6.52 18.56
N ARG A 176 6.78 7.33 17.61
CA ARG A 176 7.25 8.69 17.90
C ARG A 176 6.09 9.66 18.16
N GLN A 177 4.99 9.50 17.43
CA GLN A 177 3.79 10.34 17.51
C GLN A 177 2.55 9.55 17.03
N HIS A 178 1.42 10.23 16.81
CA HIS A 178 0.12 9.58 16.56
C HIS A 178 -0.04 8.87 15.22
N ASN A 179 0.86 9.11 14.26
CA ASN A 179 0.94 8.38 12.99
C ASN A 179 2.07 7.34 13.01
N ALA A 180 1.91 6.28 12.23
CA ALA A 180 2.96 5.30 12.01
C ALA A 180 2.77 4.55 10.68
N ALA A 181 3.88 4.19 10.06
CA ALA A 181 3.95 3.23 8.97
C ALA A 181 4.87 2.07 9.40
N VAL A 182 4.28 0.93 9.78
CA VAL A 182 5.02 -0.20 10.34
C VAL A 182 5.06 -1.36 9.34
N ILE A 183 6.26 -1.83 9.00
CA ILE A 183 6.48 -2.96 8.09
C ILE A 183 6.94 -4.17 8.90
N SER A 184 6.25 -5.30 8.77
CA SER A 184 6.70 -6.59 9.31
C SER A 184 6.89 -7.61 8.18
N PHE A 185 8.14 -8.05 8.00
CA PHE A 185 8.48 -9.09 7.02
C PHE A 185 8.02 -10.47 7.46
N LYS A 186 8.10 -10.78 8.76
CA LYS A 186 7.56 -12.01 9.34
C LYS A 186 6.06 -12.18 9.11
N HIS A 187 5.28 -11.12 9.34
CA HIS A 187 3.83 -11.14 9.12
C HIS A 187 3.42 -10.82 7.68
N LYS A 188 4.38 -10.43 6.81
CA LYS A 188 4.16 -9.91 5.45
C LYS A 188 3.07 -8.85 5.40
N MET A 189 3.18 -7.85 6.28
CA MET A 189 2.15 -6.84 6.49
C MET A 189 2.71 -5.43 6.66
N ILE A 190 1.96 -4.45 6.18
CA ILE A 190 2.19 -3.03 6.39
C ILE A 190 0.98 -2.45 7.14
N LEU A 191 1.22 -1.78 8.25
CA LEU A 191 0.22 -1.08 9.04
C LEU A 191 0.41 0.42 8.88
N LEU A 192 -0.60 1.12 8.40
CA LEU A 192 -0.62 2.57 8.25
C LEU A 192 -1.70 3.15 9.17
N ALA A 193 -1.30 4.02 10.09
CA ALA A 193 -2.21 4.70 11.01
C ALA A 193 -1.91 6.20 11.06
N GLY A 194 -2.95 7.03 11.22
CA GLY A 194 -2.83 8.46 11.52
C GLY A 194 -2.37 9.34 10.37
N THR A 195 -2.08 8.78 9.19
CA THR A 195 -1.64 9.52 8.00
C THR A 195 -2.50 9.19 6.78
N GLY A 196 -3.05 10.22 6.15
CA GLY A 196 -3.76 10.11 4.87
C GLY A 196 -2.86 10.20 3.65
N TYR A 197 -1.55 10.33 3.82
CA TYR A 197 -0.63 10.45 2.70
C TYR A 197 -0.49 9.11 1.95
N THR A 198 -1.13 9.01 0.78
CA THR A 198 -1.17 7.79 -0.05
C THR A 198 0.23 7.26 -0.44
N GLY A 199 1.23 8.14 -0.49
CA GLY A 199 2.60 7.76 -0.81
C GLY A 199 3.22 6.76 0.17
N GLU A 200 2.69 6.63 1.40
CA GLU A 200 3.13 5.60 2.35
C GLU A 200 2.79 4.19 1.84
N THR A 201 1.63 3.98 1.20
CA THR A 201 1.25 2.70 0.57
C THR A 201 2.24 2.31 -0.52
N LYS A 202 2.54 3.24 -1.44
CA LYS A 202 3.50 3.03 -2.55
C LYS A 202 4.90 2.75 -2.03
N LYS A 203 5.39 3.58 -1.10
CA LYS A 203 6.77 3.48 -0.61
C LYS A 203 6.95 2.36 0.41
N GLY A 204 5.90 1.93 1.09
CA GLY A 204 5.85 0.72 1.88
C GLY A 204 6.16 -0.51 1.03
N ILE A 205 5.36 -0.77 -0.01
CA ILE A 205 5.60 -1.88 -0.95
C ILE A 205 6.95 -1.75 -1.65
N PHE A 206 7.36 -0.54 -2.05
CA PHE A 206 8.69 -0.36 -2.63
C PHE A 206 9.81 -0.72 -1.63
N SER A 207 9.64 -0.43 -0.34
CA SER A 207 10.61 -0.83 0.70
C SER A 207 10.66 -2.35 0.85
N VAL A 208 9.51 -3.01 0.78
CA VAL A 208 9.39 -4.47 0.78
C VAL A 208 10.14 -5.08 -0.41
N LEU A 209 9.92 -4.55 -1.62
CA LEU A 209 10.60 -5.03 -2.83
C LEU A 209 12.11 -4.81 -2.80
N ASN A 210 12.57 -3.70 -2.22
CA ASN A 210 14.01 -3.43 -2.03
C ASN A 210 14.69 -4.40 -1.05
N PHE A 211 13.92 -5.11 -0.23
CA PHE A 211 14.43 -6.19 0.60
C PHE A 211 14.30 -7.55 -0.12
N ILE A 212 13.08 -7.92 -0.53
CA ILE A 212 12.78 -9.24 -1.08
C ILE A 212 13.54 -9.51 -2.38
N LEU A 213 13.58 -8.54 -3.32
CA LEU A 213 14.21 -8.79 -4.61
C LEU A 213 15.72 -9.06 -4.47
N PRO A 214 16.52 -8.21 -3.79
CA PRO A 214 17.95 -8.48 -3.67
C PRO A 214 18.27 -9.62 -2.71
N HIS A 215 17.60 -9.67 -1.55
CA HIS A 215 17.94 -10.60 -0.48
C HIS A 215 17.45 -12.03 -0.74
N GLU A 216 16.20 -12.19 -1.21
CA GLU A 216 15.58 -13.50 -1.35
C GLU A 216 15.60 -14.02 -2.79
N LYS A 217 15.56 -13.11 -3.77
CA LYS A 217 15.42 -13.47 -5.19
C LYS A 217 16.67 -13.21 -6.03
N ASN A 218 17.74 -12.63 -5.44
CA ASN A 218 18.96 -12.25 -6.14
C ASN A 218 18.70 -11.37 -7.40
N VAL A 219 17.77 -10.42 -7.27
CA VAL A 219 17.39 -9.46 -8.33
C VAL A 219 17.65 -8.03 -7.84
N LEU A 220 18.33 -7.24 -8.67
CA LEU A 220 18.58 -5.83 -8.38
C LEU A 220 17.26 -5.04 -8.39
N SER A 221 16.87 -4.50 -7.24
CA SER A 221 15.79 -3.52 -7.14
C SER A 221 16.33 -2.11 -7.37
N MET A 222 15.62 -1.29 -8.14
CA MET A 222 16.07 0.04 -8.56
C MET A 222 14.98 1.11 -8.33
N HIS A 223 15.39 2.30 -7.89
CA HIS A 223 14.53 3.48 -7.85
C HIS A 223 14.82 4.38 -9.06
N CYS A 224 14.32 3.96 -10.22
CA CYS A 224 14.56 4.61 -11.50
C CYS A 224 13.26 4.69 -12.31
N SER A 225 13.27 5.49 -13.38
CA SER A 225 12.38 5.27 -14.52
C SER A 225 13.12 4.50 -15.61
N ALA A 226 12.37 3.92 -16.55
CA ALA A 226 12.92 3.23 -17.71
C ALA A 226 11.99 3.42 -18.92
N ASN A 227 12.56 3.38 -20.11
CA ASN A 227 11.86 3.35 -21.40
C ASN A 227 12.64 2.48 -22.40
N MET A 228 12.08 2.22 -23.59
CA MET A 228 12.62 1.27 -24.55
C MET A 228 12.44 1.79 -25.97
N GLY A 229 13.54 2.01 -26.68
CA GLY A 229 13.50 2.44 -28.07
C GLY A 229 12.87 1.39 -28.99
N GLU A 230 12.58 1.80 -30.23
CA GLU A 230 11.97 0.91 -31.25
C GLU A 230 12.82 -0.33 -31.55
N ASP A 231 14.15 -0.23 -31.41
CA ASP A 231 15.10 -1.32 -31.60
C ASP A 231 15.25 -2.23 -30.37
N GLY A 232 14.48 -1.99 -29.30
CA GLY A 232 14.51 -2.75 -28.05
C GLY A 232 15.59 -2.33 -27.05
N ASP A 233 16.28 -1.22 -27.29
CA ASP A 233 17.32 -0.70 -26.39
C ASP A 233 16.69 0.00 -25.17
N THR A 234 16.98 -0.54 -23.98
CA THR A 234 16.42 -0.06 -22.72
C THR A 234 17.33 0.98 -22.08
N ALA A 235 16.76 2.13 -21.69
CA ALA A 235 17.44 3.14 -20.89
C ALA A 235 16.89 3.19 -19.46
N ILE A 236 17.78 3.42 -18.49
CA ILE A 236 17.43 3.50 -17.07
C ILE A 236 17.88 4.84 -16.51
N PHE A 237 16.98 5.56 -15.84
CA PHE A 237 17.21 6.91 -15.34
C PHE A 237 17.13 6.94 -13.81
N PHE A 238 18.28 7.14 -13.16
CA PHE A 238 18.36 7.33 -11.71
C PHE A 238 18.30 8.81 -11.32
N GLY A 239 17.79 9.08 -10.11
CA GLY A 239 17.69 10.44 -9.60
C GLY A 239 16.73 10.58 -8.41
N LEU A 240 16.82 11.69 -7.69
CA LEU A 240 15.93 12.00 -6.57
C LEU A 240 14.60 12.59 -7.06
N SER A 241 13.64 12.79 -6.15
CA SER A 241 12.37 13.44 -6.50
C SER A 241 12.64 14.84 -7.05
N GLY A 242 12.04 15.19 -8.19
CA GLY A 242 12.23 16.49 -8.84
C GLY A 242 13.45 16.61 -9.77
N THR A 243 14.31 15.59 -9.91
CA THR A 243 15.53 15.68 -10.74
C THR A 243 15.33 15.27 -12.20
N GLY A 244 14.11 15.40 -12.74
CA GLY A 244 13.84 15.15 -14.17
C GLY A 244 13.59 13.69 -14.60
N LYS A 245 13.71 12.68 -13.72
CA LYS A 245 13.46 11.26 -14.07
C LYS A 245 12.19 11.03 -14.90
N THR A 246 11.05 11.55 -14.41
CA THR A 246 9.74 11.37 -15.05
C THR A 246 9.67 12.08 -16.39
N THR A 247 10.20 13.31 -16.45
CA THR A 247 10.21 14.13 -17.66
C THR A 247 11.08 13.50 -18.74
N LEU A 248 12.26 13.02 -18.39
CA LEU A 248 13.21 12.42 -19.34
C LEU A 248 12.79 11.02 -19.81
N SER A 249 12.05 10.26 -19.00
CA SER A 249 11.56 8.95 -19.42
C SER A 249 10.33 9.00 -20.32
N ALA A 250 9.59 10.11 -20.34
CA ALA A 250 8.39 10.30 -21.15
C ALA A 250 8.73 10.89 -22.53
N ASP A 251 9.69 10.27 -23.22
CA ASP A 251 10.06 10.64 -24.59
C ASP A 251 9.10 9.94 -25.56
N PRO A 252 8.37 10.68 -26.43
CA PRO A 252 7.43 10.07 -27.38
C PRO A 252 8.08 9.12 -28.40
N ASN A 253 9.40 9.16 -28.56
CA ASN A 253 10.15 8.32 -29.49
C ASN A 253 10.86 7.13 -28.81
N ARG A 254 10.54 6.84 -27.54
CA ARG A 254 11.12 5.73 -26.75
C ARG A 254 10.09 5.09 -25.81
#